data_AF-A0A1H5E8C2-F1
#
_entry.id   AF-A0A1H5E8C2-F1
#
_cell.length_a   1.000
_cell.length_b   1.000
_cell.length_c   1.000
_cell.angle_alpha   90.00
_cell.angle_beta   90.00
_cell.angle_gamma   90.00
#
_symmetry.space_group_name_H-M   'P 1'
#
loop_
_entity.id
_entity.type
_entity.pdbx_description
1 polymer ?
#
loop_
_entity_poly.entity_id
_entity_poly.type
_entity_poly.pdbx_seq_one_letter_code
_entity_poly.pdbx_strand_id
1 'polypeptide(L)'
;MKLSPLSHARRGLLVLAATIGMIFGLTAAPAQAQDLVLDGVFQLQPLHTSGKCLEVADWSRNDGAAVRQWDCTGGDNQKWARYYAPGSSTGPYWYINLNSGKCLELRDWGTYNGAVADQWSCHYGANQTWYGNSGMIYPDFNYASSKCLEIADWRTDNGAPARLWDCTYQPNQKFYFKRV
;
A
#
# COMPACT_ATOMS: atom_id res chain seq x y z
N MET A 1 73.84 10.03 29.33
CA MET A 1 73.23 10.17 27.98
C MET A 1 72.92 8.77 27.45
N LYS A 2 71.67 8.55 27.04
CA LYS A 2 71.18 7.30 26.41
C LYS A 2 71.92 7.03 25.11
N LEU A 3 72.13 5.76 24.77
CA LEU A 3 71.94 5.18 23.44
C LEU A 3 71.87 3.64 23.56
N SER A 4 70.73 3.07 23.18
CA SER A 4 70.50 1.65 22.82
C SER A 4 70.93 1.45 21.33
N PRO A 5 70.93 0.25 20.67
CA PRO A 5 70.04 -0.90 20.91
C PRO A 5 70.50 -2.34 20.51
N LEU A 6 69.59 -3.29 20.78
CA LEU A 6 69.24 -4.53 20.05
C LEU A 6 70.20 -5.75 20.02
N SER A 7 69.76 -6.82 20.69
CA SER A 7 69.09 -7.99 20.09
C SER A 7 69.35 -9.23 20.94
N HIS A 8 68.33 -10.03 21.25
CA HIS A 8 68.47 -11.46 21.55
C HIS A 8 67.12 -12.14 21.26
N ALA A 9 67.13 -13.02 20.26
CA ALA A 9 66.06 -13.95 19.97
C ALA A 9 65.98 -15.06 21.02
N ARG A 10 64.80 -15.66 21.23
CA ARG A 10 64.67 -17.08 21.61
C ARG A 10 63.35 -17.66 21.11
N ARG A 11 63.42 -18.93 20.71
CA ARG A 11 62.45 -19.76 19.97
C ARG A 11 61.53 -20.56 20.90
N GLY A 12 60.38 -21.00 20.36
CA GLY A 12 59.48 -22.05 20.86
C GLY A 12 58.08 -21.49 21.13
N LEU A 13 56.95 -22.01 20.63
CA LEU A 13 56.57 -23.39 20.33
C LEU A 13 55.42 -23.38 19.29
N LEU A 14 55.38 -24.37 18.38
CA LEU A 14 54.27 -24.60 17.45
C LEU A 14 52.97 -24.92 18.22
N VAL A 15 51.87 -24.27 17.86
CA VAL A 15 50.51 -24.78 18.07
C VAL A 15 49.82 -24.82 16.70
N LEU A 16 49.67 -26.02 16.16
CA LEU A 16 48.74 -26.31 15.07
C LEU A 16 47.33 -26.31 15.66
N ALA A 17 46.50 -25.34 15.29
CA ALA A 17 45.06 -25.40 15.50
C ALA A 17 44.36 -25.12 14.18
N ALA A 18 43.59 -26.12 13.73
CA ALA A 18 42.94 -26.19 12.44
C ALA A 18 41.92 -25.08 12.21
N THR A 19 41.84 -24.62 10.97
CA THR A 19 40.77 -23.77 10.44
C THR A 19 39.41 -24.46 10.62
N ILE A 20 38.57 -23.96 11.53
CA ILE A 20 37.12 -24.22 11.46
C ILE A 20 36.52 -23.06 10.66
N GLY A 21 36.33 -23.27 9.37
CA GLY A 21 35.42 -22.46 8.58
C GLY A 21 33.99 -22.75 9.05
N MET A 22 33.38 -21.80 9.76
CA MET A 22 31.93 -21.84 9.95
C MET A 22 31.27 -21.46 8.63
N ILE A 23 30.93 -22.47 7.84
CA ILE A 23 29.92 -22.32 6.79
C ILE A 23 28.59 -22.19 7.54
N PHE A 24 28.18 -20.97 7.85
CA PHE A 24 26.78 -20.68 8.14
C PHE A 24 26.02 -20.93 6.84
N GLY A 25 25.44 -22.12 6.70
CA GLY A 25 24.45 -22.38 5.67
C GLY A 25 23.28 -21.43 5.88
N LEU A 26 23.18 -20.40 5.04
CA LEU A 26 21.95 -19.64 4.88
C LEU A 26 20.92 -20.59 4.26
N THR A 27 20.17 -21.30 5.09
CA THR A 27 18.89 -21.84 4.63
C THR A 27 17.98 -20.64 4.48
N ALA A 28 17.68 -20.26 3.23
CA ALA A 28 16.62 -19.30 2.98
C ALA A 28 15.32 -19.88 3.58
N ALA A 29 14.72 -19.17 4.53
CA ALA A 29 13.36 -19.48 4.94
C ALA A 29 12.47 -19.46 3.69
N PRO A 30 11.51 -20.40 3.55
CA PRO A 30 10.59 -20.33 2.43
C PRO A 30 9.88 -18.97 2.47
N ALA A 31 9.86 -18.25 1.35
CA ALA A 31 8.99 -17.09 1.24
C ALA A 31 7.55 -17.60 1.34
N GLN A 32 6.92 -17.45 2.51
CA GLN A 32 5.50 -17.77 2.63
C GLN A 32 4.74 -16.86 1.68
N ALA A 33 4.05 -17.46 0.70
CA ALA A 33 3.03 -16.74 -0.05
C ALA A 33 2.02 -16.21 0.97
N GLN A 34 1.82 -14.90 0.98
CA GLN A 34 0.87 -14.28 1.88
C GLN A 34 -0.54 -14.67 1.43
N ASP A 35 -1.24 -15.46 2.24
CA ASP A 35 -2.65 -15.76 2.00
C ASP A 35 -3.46 -14.47 2.13
N LEU A 36 -3.93 -13.95 1.00
CA LEU A 36 -4.86 -12.82 0.97
C LEU A 36 -6.24 -13.31 1.40
N VAL A 37 -6.78 -12.68 2.44
CA VAL A 37 -8.11 -12.99 2.97
C VAL A 37 -9.11 -11.96 2.45
N LEU A 38 -10.23 -12.43 1.89
CA LEU A 38 -11.35 -11.56 1.54
C LEU A 38 -12.08 -11.09 2.81
N ASP A 39 -12.11 -9.79 3.05
CA ASP A 39 -12.93 -9.18 4.10
C ASP A 39 -14.38 -9.02 3.61
N GLY A 40 -14.56 -8.53 2.39
CA GLY A 40 -15.87 -8.37 1.80
C GLY A 40 -15.89 -7.47 0.57
N VAL A 41 -17.09 -7.29 0.02
CA VAL A 41 -17.37 -6.38 -1.09
C VAL A 41 -18.05 -5.14 -0.55
N PHE A 42 -17.58 -3.97 -0.99
CA PHE A 42 -18.05 -2.68 -0.50
C PHE A 42 -18.34 -1.70 -1.62
N GLN A 43 -19.38 -0.89 -1.43
CA GLN A 43 -19.47 0.43 -2.03
C GLN A 43 -18.85 1.45 -1.06
N LEU A 44 -17.84 2.19 -1.51
CA LEU A 44 -17.17 3.21 -0.70
C LEU A 44 -17.87 4.55 -0.94
N GLN A 45 -18.56 5.06 0.09
CA GLN A 45 -19.38 6.27 -0.02
C GLN A 45 -18.67 7.41 0.73
N PRO A 46 -18.24 8.49 0.06
CA PRO A 46 -17.55 9.59 0.75
C PRO A 46 -18.49 10.26 1.76
N LEU A 47 -17.98 10.63 2.94
CA LEU A 47 -18.82 11.12 4.04
C LEU A 47 -19.31 12.56 3.86
N HIS A 48 -18.72 13.36 2.95
CA HIS A 48 -19.12 14.76 2.73
C HIS A 48 -20.33 14.92 1.80
N THR A 49 -20.78 13.85 1.14
CA THR A 49 -21.90 13.90 0.19
C THR A 49 -22.70 12.59 0.20
N SER A 50 -24.00 12.66 -0.05
CA SER A 50 -24.87 11.49 -0.05
C SER A 50 -25.11 10.95 -1.46
N GLY A 51 -25.43 9.65 -1.55
CA GLY A 51 -25.77 9.01 -2.81
C GLY A 51 -24.60 8.85 -3.80
N LYS A 52 -23.37 9.17 -3.40
CA LYS A 52 -22.15 9.00 -4.21
C LYS A 52 -21.35 7.77 -3.79
N CYS A 53 -20.68 7.16 -4.77
CA CYS A 53 -19.85 5.98 -4.63
C CYS A 53 -18.52 6.19 -5.36
N LEU A 54 -17.43 5.66 -4.80
CA LEU A 54 -16.14 5.53 -5.48
C LEU A 54 -16.27 4.54 -6.63
N GLU A 55 -15.98 4.96 -7.86
CA GLU A 55 -16.14 4.15 -9.06
C GLU A 55 -14.91 4.19 -9.97
N VAL A 56 -14.76 3.13 -10.76
CA VAL A 56 -13.96 3.19 -11.99
C VAL A 56 -14.79 3.85 -13.08
N ALA A 57 -14.22 4.88 -13.69
CA ALA A 57 -14.88 5.69 -14.72
C ALA A 57 -15.35 4.83 -15.91
N ASP A 58 -16.59 5.10 -16.32
CA ASP A 58 -17.16 4.63 -17.59
C ASP A 58 -17.13 3.11 -17.76
N TRP A 59 -17.18 2.36 -16.65
CA TRP A 59 -17.10 0.89 -16.61
C TRP A 59 -15.84 0.32 -17.27
N SER A 60 -14.81 1.15 -17.43
CA SER A 60 -13.60 0.78 -18.14
C SER A 60 -12.91 -0.39 -17.45
N ARG A 61 -12.40 -1.32 -18.27
CA ARG A 61 -11.56 -2.43 -17.82
C ARG A 61 -10.09 -2.20 -18.16
N ASN A 62 -9.75 -1.03 -18.71
CA ASN A 62 -8.39 -0.71 -19.11
C ASN A 62 -7.54 -0.28 -17.91
N ASP A 63 -6.24 -0.54 -18.01
CA ASP A 63 -5.25 0.03 -17.11
C ASP A 63 -5.23 1.56 -17.26
N GLY A 64 -5.05 2.25 -16.14
CA GLY A 64 -5.06 3.71 -16.09
C GLY A 64 -6.45 4.35 -16.06
N ALA A 65 -7.53 3.57 -16.03
CA ALA A 65 -8.88 4.14 -15.96
C ALA A 65 -9.09 4.86 -14.62
N ALA A 66 -9.45 6.15 -14.68
CA ALA A 66 -9.55 6.99 -13.50
C ALA A 66 -10.58 6.48 -12.50
N VAL A 67 -10.26 6.62 -11.21
CA VAL A 67 -11.21 6.43 -10.12
C VAL A 67 -11.76 7.79 -9.71
N ARG A 68 -13.08 7.87 -9.56
CA ARG A 68 -13.81 9.11 -9.32
C ARG A 68 -15.03 8.86 -8.43
N GLN A 69 -15.68 9.91 -7.96
CA GLN A 69 -17.02 9.77 -7.39
C GLN A 69 -18.08 9.82 -8.50
N TRP A 70 -19.16 9.07 -8.30
CA TRP A 70 -20.36 9.17 -9.13
C TRP A 70 -21.60 8.78 -8.32
N ASP A 71 -22.79 9.07 -8.84
CA ASP A 71 -24.03 8.53 -8.29
C ASP A 71 -23.93 7.02 -8.12
N CYS A 72 -24.34 6.52 -6.95
CA CYS A 72 -24.40 5.10 -6.69
C CYS A 72 -25.47 4.46 -7.59
N THR A 73 -25.04 3.66 -8.55
CA THR A 73 -25.91 2.90 -9.48
C THR A 73 -26.10 1.45 -9.06
N GLY A 74 -25.25 0.94 -8.16
CA GLY A 74 -25.21 -0.47 -7.79
C GLY A 74 -24.42 -1.34 -8.78
N GLY A 75 -23.81 -0.73 -9.80
CA GLY A 75 -22.96 -1.40 -10.78
C GLY A 75 -21.66 -1.95 -10.18
N ASP A 76 -21.12 -2.99 -10.82
CA ASP A 76 -19.90 -3.65 -10.34
C ASP A 76 -18.65 -2.78 -10.50
N ASN A 77 -18.69 -1.76 -11.35
CA ASN A 77 -17.63 -0.74 -11.45
C ASN A 77 -17.54 0.14 -10.19
N GLN A 78 -18.53 0.08 -9.30
CA GLN A 78 -18.59 0.83 -8.03
C GLN A 78 -18.44 -0.07 -6.80
N LYS A 79 -18.13 -1.35 -7.01
CA LYS A 79 -17.96 -2.34 -5.95
C LYS A 79 -16.51 -2.78 -5.88
N TRP A 80 -15.98 -2.80 -4.66
CA TRP A 80 -14.59 -3.11 -4.39
C TRP A 80 -14.51 -4.28 -3.41
N ALA A 81 -13.95 -5.39 -3.87
CA ALA A 81 -13.56 -6.48 -2.98
C ALA A 81 -12.31 -6.05 -2.21
N ARG A 82 -12.44 -5.94 -0.88
CA ARG A 82 -11.31 -5.65 0.01
C ARG A 82 -10.66 -6.95 0.46
N TYR A 83 -9.40 -7.14 0.09
CA TYR A 83 -8.53 -8.20 0.59
C TYR A 83 -7.56 -7.64 1.63
N TYR A 84 -7.07 -8.49 2.53
CA TYR A 84 -6.05 -8.11 3.52
C TYR A 84 -5.07 -9.24 3.84
N ALA A 85 -3.91 -8.85 4.38
CA ALA A 85 -2.96 -9.77 4.99
C ALA A 85 -3.28 -9.94 6.48
N PRO A 86 -3.39 -11.17 7.02
CA PRO A 86 -3.49 -11.36 8.46
C PRO A 86 -2.30 -10.75 9.22
N GLY A 87 -2.55 -10.23 10.41
CA GLY A 87 -1.49 -9.73 11.30
C GLY A 87 -1.62 -8.26 11.72
N SER A 88 -2.57 -7.52 11.15
CA SER A 88 -2.88 -6.15 11.56
C SER A 88 -4.37 -5.81 11.35
N SER A 89 -4.90 -4.94 12.21
CA SER A 89 -6.29 -4.48 12.17
C SER A 89 -6.53 -3.28 11.26
N THR A 90 -5.47 -2.70 10.67
CA THR A 90 -5.53 -1.50 9.84
C THR A 90 -4.97 -1.70 8.44
N GLY A 91 -4.76 -2.95 8.02
CA GLY A 91 -4.18 -3.32 6.73
C GLY A 91 -2.86 -4.09 6.89
N PRO A 92 -2.19 -4.45 5.79
CA PRO A 92 -2.42 -3.95 4.43
C PRO A 92 -3.73 -4.45 3.82
N TYR A 93 -4.31 -3.61 2.96
CA TYR A 93 -5.53 -3.81 2.21
C TYR A 93 -5.28 -3.64 0.71
N TRP A 94 -6.00 -4.43 -0.09
CA TRP A 94 -6.11 -4.27 -1.53
C TRP A 94 -7.58 -4.16 -1.91
N TYR A 95 -7.92 -3.17 -2.73
CA TYR A 95 -9.27 -2.94 -3.22
C TYR A 95 -9.32 -3.36 -4.69
N ILE A 96 -9.99 -4.47 -4.97
CA ILE A 96 -10.12 -5.01 -6.32
C ILE A 96 -11.52 -4.69 -6.85
N ASN A 97 -11.59 -3.97 -7.96
CA ASN A 97 -12.86 -3.60 -8.58
C ASN A 97 -13.56 -4.85 -9.13
N LEU A 98 -14.85 -5.04 -8.83
CA LEU A 98 -15.57 -6.25 -9.25
C LEU A 98 -15.81 -6.34 -10.76
N ASN A 99 -15.90 -5.22 -11.48
CA ASN A 99 -16.11 -5.22 -12.93
C ASN A 99 -14.83 -5.58 -13.71
N SER A 100 -13.67 -5.10 -13.26
CA SER A 100 -12.41 -5.27 -14.01
C SER A 100 -11.48 -6.34 -13.45
N GLY A 101 -11.58 -6.67 -12.16
CA GLY A 101 -10.59 -7.49 -11.45
C GLY A 101 -9.27 -6.75 -11.18
N LYS A 102 -9.26 -5.42 -11.28
CA LYS A 102 -8.06 -4.57 -11.14
C LYS A 102 -8.02 -3.84 -9.81
N CYS A 103 -6.81 -3.54 -9.36
CA CYS A 103 -6.55 -2.93 -8.07
C CYS A 103 -6.74 -1.41 -8.13
N LEU A 104 -7.28 -0.82 -7.07
CA LEU A 104 -7.18 0.61 -6.80
C LEU A 104 -5.71 0.98 -6.64
N GLU A 105 -5.26 1.92 -7.45
CA GLU A 105 -3.86 2.31 -7.58
C GLU A 105 -3.69 3.83 -7.47
N LEU A 106 -2.52 4.27 -7.01
CA LEU A 106 -1.99 5.61 -7.27
C LEU A 106 -1.18 5.62 -8.56
N ARG A 107 -1.69 6.36 -9.55
CA ARG A 107 -1.10 6.44 -10.88
C ARG A 107 0.37 6.85 -10.82
N ASP A 108 1.19 6.17 -11.63
CA ASP A 108 2.61 6.44 -11.80
C ASP A 108 3.39 6.48 -10.46
N TRP A 109 2.91 5.74 -9.45
CA TRP A 109 3.49 5.72 -8.10
C TRP A 109 3.54 7.11 -7.43
N GLY A 110 2.60 7.99 -7.78
CA GLY A 110 2.56 9.35 -7.26
C GLY A 110 2.33 9.41 -5.75
N THR A 111 3.25 10.06 -5.03
CA THR A 111 3.18 10.26 -3.58
C THR A 111 2.92 11.72 -3.17
N TYR A 112 2.70 12.59 -4.15
CA TYR A 112 2.48 14.03 -3.96
C TYR A 112 0.98 14.37 -3.86
N ASN A 113 0.67 15.55 -3.28
CA ASN A 113 -0.69 16.06 -3.26
C ASN A 113 -1.17 16.29 -4.70
N GLY A 114 -2.31 15.71 -5.05
CA GLY A 114 -2.83 15.72 -6.41
C GLY A 114 -2.59 14.43 -7.19
N ALA A 115 -1.79 13.48 -6.67
CA ALA A 115 -1.61 12.19 -7.32
C ALA A 115 -2.97 11.48 -7.46
N VAL A 116 -3.36 11.19 -8.70
CA VAL A 116 -4.70 10.67 -9.03
C VAL A 116 -4.76 9.17 -8.76
N ALA A 117 -5.90 8.73 -8.22
CA ALA A 117 -6.18 7.30 -8.12
C ALA A 117 -6.79 6.77 -9.42
N ASP A 118 -6.39 5.58 -9.81
CA ASP A 118 -6.90 4.85 -10.96
C ASP A 118 -7.00 3.36 -10.68
N GLN A 119 -7.29 2.57 -11.71
CA GLN A 119 -7.14 1.13 -11.62
C GLN A 119 -5.97 0.64 -12.48
N TRP A 120 -5.34 -0.43 -12.04
CA TRP A 120 -4.37 -1.16 -12.83
C TRP A 120 -4.36 -2.65 -12.50
N SER A 121 -3.83 -3.45 -13.41
CA SER A 121 -3.51 -4.86 -13.18
C SER A 121 -2.80 -5.06 -11.82
N CYS A 122 -3.34 -5.94 -10.99
CA CYS A 122 -2.83 -6.13 -9.63
C CYS A 122 -1.41 -6.70 -9.64
N HIS A 123 -0.47 -5.95 -9.08
CA HIS A 123 0.90 -6.35 -8.81
C HIS A 123 1.29 -6.19 -7.33
N TYR A 124 0.33 -5.75 -6.49
CA TYR A 124 0.44 -5.65 -5.03
C TYR A 124 1.62 -4.80 -4.54
N GLY A 125 2.06 -3.84 -5.37
CA GLY A 125 3.10 -2.87 -5.01
C GLY A 125 2.57 -1.79 -4.06
N ALA A 126 3.47 -0.96 -3.51
CA ALA A 126 3.14 0.07 -2.55
C ALA A 126 2.07 1.09 -3.02
N ASN A 127 2.03 1.38 -4.32
CA ASN A 127 0.99 2.21 -4.96
C ASN A 127 -0.40 1.54 -5.06
N GLN A 128 -0.50 0.23 -4.82
CA GLN A 128 -1.75 -0.55 -4.80
C GLN A 128 -2.10 -1.08 -3.41
N THR A 129 -1.21 -0.91 -2.45
CA THR A 129 -1.36 -1.36 -1.07
C THR A 129 -1.78 -0.20 -0.20
N TRP A 130 -2.85 -0.43 0.57
CA TRP A 130 -3.49 0.60 1.36
C TRP A 130 -3.59 0.18 2.82
N TYR A 131 -3.56 1.16 3.71
CA TYR A 131 -3.94 1.01 5.10
C TYR A 131 -5.16 1.86 5.36
N GLY A 132 -5.84 1.59 6.46
CA GLY A 132 -7.05 2.33 6.80
C GLY A 132 -7.49 2.14 8.23
N ASN A 133 -8.08 3.20 8.76
CA ASN A 133 -8.82 3.19 10.02
C ASN A 133 -9.85 4.31 9.96
N SER A 134 -10.94 4.20 10.73
CA SER A 134 -11.92 5.29 10.91
C SER A 134 -12.48 5.87 9.59
N GLY A 135 -12.65 5.04 8.56
CA GLY A 135 -13.15 5.44 7.25
C GLY A 135 -12.08 6.00 6.29
N MET A 136 -10.85 6.20 6.75
CA MET A 136 -9.75 6.75 5.95
C MET A 136 -8.99 5.64 5.23
N ILE A 137 -8.45 5.97 4.06
CA ILE A 137 -7.62 5.10 3.22
C ILE A 137 -6.33 5.88 2.92
N TYR A 138 -5.17 5.32 3.24
CA TYR A 138 -3.86 5.95 3.03
C TYR A 138 -2.87 4.91 2.48
N PRO A 139 -1.95 5.26 1.58
CA PRO A 139 -1.13 4.27 0.87
C PRO A 139 0.05 3.74 1.71
N ASP A 140 0.61 2.62 1.26
CA ASP A 140 1.82 2.00 1.82
C ASP A 140 3.11 2.69 1.38
N PHE A 141 3.26 3.98 1.70
CA PHE A 141 4.58 4.62 1.65
C PHE A 141 4.91 5.15 3.04
N ASN A 142 6.10 4.81 3.55
CA ASN A 142 6.60 5.27 4.86
C ASN A 142 6.54 6.80 5.07
N TYR A 143 6.37 7.60 4.01
CA TYR A 143 6.20 9.06 4.04
C TYR A 143 4.79 9.55 3.64
N ALA A 144 3.91 8.68 3.14
CA ALA A 144 2.56 9.01 2.69
C ALA A 144 1.46 8.57 3.66
N SER A 145 1.80 8.06 4.86
CA SER A 145 0.83 7.91 5.94
C SER A 145 0.24 9.24 6.42
N SER A 146 0.90 10.36 6.10
CA SER A 146 0.36 11.72 6.24
C SER A 146 -0.60 12.12 5.12
N LYS A 147 -0.84 11.24 4.14
CA LYS A 147 -1.67 11.50 2.96
C LYS A 147 -2.77 10.47 2.81
N CYS A 148 -3.92 10.92 2.36
CA CYS A 148 -5.17 10.17 2.35
C CYS A 148 -5.79 10.22 0.96
N LEU A 149 -6.46 9.13 0.59
CA LEU A 149 -7.38 9.15 -0.53
C LEU A 149 -8.53 10.10 -0.20
N GLU A 150 -8.81 11.02 -1.11
CA GLU A 150 -9.86 12.00 -0.99
C GLU A 150 -10.68 12.11 -2.28
N ILE A 151 -11.90 12.62 -2.13
CA ILE A 151 -12.59 13.26 -3.25
C ILE A 151 -12.11 14.71 -3.33
N ALA A 152 -11.56 15.07 -4.49
CA ALA A 152 -10.87 16.33 -4.70
C ALA A 152 -11.74 17.56 -4.42
N ASP A 153 -11.15 18.54 -3.73
CA ASP A 153 -11.66 19.90 -3.60
C ASP A 153 -13.11 19.99 -3.07
N TRP A 154 -13.50 19.03 -2.20
CA TRP A 154 -14.85 18.93 -1.63
C TRP A 154 -15.98 18.83 -2.66
N ARG A 155 -15.65 18.49 -3.90
CA ARG A 155 -16.62 18.42 -4.98
C ARG A 155 -17.70 17.40 -4.68
N THR A 156 -18.93 17.72 -5.00
CA THR A 156 -20.12 16.87 -4.81
C THR A 156 -20.73 16.41 -6.12
N ASP A 157 -20.20 16.89 -7.25
CA ASP A 157 -20.66 16.56 -8.59
C ASP A 157 -20.05 15.25 -9.11
N ASN A 158 -20.74 14.64 -10.07
CA ASN A 158 -20.29 13.43 -10.74
C ASN A 158 -18.98 13.69 -11.50
N GLY A 159 -18.03 12.77 -11.35
CA GLY A 159 -16.74 12.86 -11.99
C GLY A 159 -15.66 13.58 -11.19
N ALA A 160 -15.96 14.03 -9.96
CA ALA A 160 -14.91 14.52 -9.07
C ALA A 160 -13.85 13.42 -8.84
N PRO A 161 -12.56 13.72 -9.10
CA PRO A 161 -11.52 12.71 -9.07
C PRO A 161 -11.24 12.24 -7.64
N ALA A 162 -10.97 10.94 -7.51
CA ALA A 162 -10.31 10.43 -6.32
C ALA A 162 -8.81 10.68 -6.47
N ARG A 163 -8.18 11.25 -5.45
CA ARG A 163 -6.76 11.60 -5.46
C ARG A 163 -6.18 11.52 -4.07
N LEU A 164 -4.88 11.72 -4.01
CA LEU A 164 -4.14 11.75 -2.77
C LEU A 164 -3.89 13.19 -2.32
N TRP A 165 -4.07 13.45 -1.02
CA TRP A 165 -3.83 14.75 -0.43
C TRP A 165 -3.41 14.62 1.03
N ASP A 166 -2.81 15.65 1.61
CA ASP A 166 -2.49 15.64 3.05
C ASP A 166 -3.76 15.33 3.86
N CYS A 167 -3.61 14.44 4.84
CA CYS A 167 -4.70 14.03 5.71
C CYS A 167 -5.11 15.23 6.59
N THR A 168 -6.31 15.74 6.33
CA THR A 168 -6.97 16.79 7.12
C THR A 168 -8.04 16.21 8.04
N TYR A 169 -8.28 14.89 7.98
CA TYR A 169 -9.29 14.15 8.75
C TYR A 169 -10.73 14.63 8.51
N GLN A 170 -10.94 15.33 7.41
CA GLN A 170 -12.22 15.88 7.00
C GLN A 170 -13.10 14.83 6.29
N PRO A 171 -14.44 15.03 6.24
CA PRO A 171 -15.37 14.09 5.61
C PRO A 171 -15.10 13.74 4.14
N ASN A 172 -14.47 14.62 3.35
CA ASN A 172 -14.12 14.32 1.95
C ASN A 172 -12.96 13.33 1.80
N GLN A 173 -12.27 12.99 2.90
CA GLN A 173 -11.20 11.99 2.97
C GLN A 173 -11.62 10.74 3.75
N LYS A 174 -12.91 10.62 4.06
CA LYS A 174 -13.49 9.50 4.81
C LYS A 174 -14.58 8.87 3.97
N PHE A 175 -14.65 7.55 4.05
CA PHE A 175 -15.64 6.75 3.35
C PHE A 175 -16.42 5.89 4.34
N TYR A 176 -17.73 5.85 4.17
CA TYR A 176 -18.57 4.79 4.71
C TYR A 176 -18.43 3.55 3.83
N PHE A 177 -18.02 2.44 4.43
CA PHE A 177 -17.88 1.16 3.76
C PHE A 177 -19.20 0.41 3.82
N LYS A 178 -20.09 0.67 2.85
CA LYS A 178 -21.35 -0.05 2.74
C LYS A 178 -21.09 -1.45 2.18
N ARG A 179 -21.21 -2.47 3.02
CA ARG A 179 -21.13 -3.87 2.58
C ARG A 179 -22.29 -4.20 1.65
N VAL A 180 -22.03 -4.91 0.55
CA VAL A 180 -23.01 -5.30 -0.49
C VAL A 180 -22.89 -6.76 -0.87
#